data_AF-A0A964PE96-F1
#
_entry.id   AF-A0A964PE96-F1
#
_cell.length_a   1.000
_cell.length_b   1.000
_cell.length_c   1.000
_cell.angle_alpha   90.00
_cell.angle_beta   90.00
_cell.angle_gamma   90.00
#
_symmetry.space_group_name_H-M   'P 1'
#
loop_
_entity.id
_entity.type
_entity.pdbx_description
1 polymer ?
#
loop_
_entity_poly.entity_id
_entity_poly.type
_entity_poly.pdbx_seq_one_letter_code
_entity_poly.pdbx_strand_id
1 'polypeptide(L)'
;MDPLSGAALQRTQHDQDGKLRLRTYRFGTAGAYQRTFWPATPSEKSLPPERWTKTSAGLRAYPVDPGQQPVVEPTGLLYAISAAALNQPGDTLDVLVFRRRDTQTVRIEVQSPREVTVRYDELRPPGTGQGTVQRTGKVQALRLSLQGLPVPGGDPEDADLELLGLRGRLELLLEPATRAPLQLSGKVKVVGAVTLRLTALRPQQQGPQQPGAR
;
A
#
# COMPACT_ATOMS: atom_id res chain seq x y z
N MET A 1 -4.85 -7.91 -6.87
CA MET A 1 -4.71 -6.70 -7.69
C MET A 1 -4.62 -7.16 -9.13
N ASP A 2 -5.20 -6.42 -10.05
CA ASP A 2 -5.00 -6.62 -11.48
C ASP A 2 -3.58 -6.17 -11.87
N PRO A 3 -2.75 -7.06 -12.44
CA PRO A 3 -1.32 -6.76 -12.66
C PRO A 3 -1.08 -5.71 -13.75
N LEU A 4 -2.06 -5.44 -14.62
CA LEU A 4 -1.91 -4.49 -15.73
C LEU A 4 -2.30 -3.07 -15.30
N SER A 5 -3.45 -2.94 -14.67
CA SER A 5 -4.02 -1.64 -14.27
C SER A 5 -3.67 -1.24 -12.84
N GLY A 6 -3.21 -2.17 -12.01
CA GLY A 6 -3.06 -1.96 -10.57
C GLY A 6 -4.39 -1.91 -9.82
N ALA A 7 -5.54 -2.14 -10.48
CA ALA A 7 -6.84 -2.09 -9.84
C ALA A 7 -6.97 -3.12 -8.71
N ALA A 8 -7.57 -2.73 -7.61
CA ALA A 8 -7.90 -3.65 -6.54
C ALA A 8 -8.94 -4.66 -7.04
N LEU A 9 -8.72 -5.95 -6.76
CA LEU A 9 -9.68 -7.02 -7.06
C LEU A 9 -10.31 -7.53 -5.77
N GLN A 10 -9.46 -7.84 -4.79
CA GLN A 10 -9.87 -8.23 -3.46
C GLN A 10 -8.83 -7.77 -2.44
N ARG A 11 -9.30 -7.35 -1.27
CA ARG A 11 -8.46 -7.14 -0.07
C ARG A 11 -9.02 -7.98 1.07
N THR A 12 -8.15 -8.72 1.73
CA THR A 12 -8.48 -9.46 2.97
C THR A 12 -7.68 -8.89 4.12
N GLN A 13 -8.36 -8.59 5.23
CA GLN A 13 -7.77 -8.18 6.48
C GLN A 13 -8.18 -9.18 7.56
N HIS A 14 -7.20 -9.76 8.24
CA HIS A 14 -7.40 -10.69 9.35
C HIS A 14 -6.72 -10.13 10.59
N ASP A 15 -7.53 -9.72 11.57
CA ASP A 15 -7.05 -9.26 12.86
C ASP A 15 -7.12 -10.43 13.85
N GLN A 16 -5.96 -10.84 14.38
CA GLN A 16 -5.81 -12.03 15.25
C GLN A 16 -5.63 -11.69 16.74
N ASP A 17 -5.27 -10.44 17.06
CA ASP A 17 -5.07 -10.00 18.44
C ASP A 17 -6.08 -8.91 18.84
N GLY A 18 -6.56 -9.02 20.08
CA GLY A 18 -7.56 -8.10 20.64
C GLY A 18 -8.96 -8.30 20.06
N LYS A 19 -9.25 -7.68 18.91
CA LYS A 19 -10.60 -7.69 18.30
C LYS A 19 -10.63 -8.58 17.06
N LEU A 20 -10.74 -9.89 17.29
CA LEU A 20 -10.83 -10.92 16.25
C LEU A 20 -11.82 -10.54 15.16
N ARG A 21 -11.32 -10.44 13.92
CA ARG A 21 -12.11 -10.00 12.78
C ARG A 21 -11.49 -10.49 11.49
N LEU A 22 -12.30 -11.07 10.61
CA LEU A 22 -11.95 -11.31 9.21
C LEU A 22 -12.80 -10.40 8.36
N ARG A 23 -12.17 -9.58 7.51
CA ARG A 23 -12.86 -8.69 6.58
C ARG A 23 -12.33 -8.89 5.17
N THR A 24 -13.25 -9.03 4.24
CA THR A 24 -12.96 -9.09 2.80
C THR A 24 -13.68 -7.94 2.10
N TYR A 25 -12.99 -7.29 1.18
CA TYR A 25 -13.54 -6.34 0.23
C TYR A 25 -13.35 -6.92 -1.17
N ARG A 26 -14.43 -7.07 -1.94
CA ARG A 26 -14.39 -7.39 -3.37
C ARG A 26 -14.73 -6.14 -4.16
N PHE A 27 -13.82 -5.72 -5.01
CA PHE A 27 -13.91 -4.46 -5.73
C PHE A 27 -14.65 -4.67 -7.06
N GLY A 28 -15.49 -3.71 -7.41
CA GLY A 28 -16.21 -3.65 -8.67
C GLY A 28 -16.33 -2.21 -9.15
N THR A 29 -17.13 -1.96 -10.18
CA THR A 29 -17.23 -0.64 -10.82
C THR A 29 -17.91 0.42 -9.93
N ALA A 30 -18.89 0.03 -9.11
CA ALA A 30 -19.67 0.95 -8.28
C ALA A 30 -19.17 1.08 -6.83
N GLY A 31 -18.17 0.29 -6.42
CA GLY A 31 -17.74 0.24 -5.03
C GLY A 31 -17.01 -1.04 -4.66
N ALA A 32 -16.78 -1.21 -3.36
CA ALA A 32 -16.27 -2.45 -2.80
C ALA A 32 -17.34 -3.15 -1.96
N TYR A 33 -17.72 -4.37 -2.32
CA TYR A 33 -18.59 -5.19 -1.49
C TYR A 33 -17.81 -5.74 -0.30
N GLN A 34 -18.18 -5.29 0.90
CA GLN A 34 -17.55 -5.69 2.14
C GLN A 34 -18.30 -6.89 2.74
N ARG A 35 -17.57 -7.90 3.22
CA ARG A 35 -18.05 -8.92 4.15
C ARG A 35 -17.15 -8.96 5.37
N THR A 36 -17.73 -9.07 6.56
CA THR A 36 -16.96 -9.15 7.80
C THR A 36 -17.53 -10.21 8.72
N PHE A 37 -16.64 -10.94 9.39
CA PHE A 37 -16.93 -11.99 10.35
C PHE A 37 -16.26 -11.66 11.68
N TRP A 38 -16.94 -12.02 12.76
CA TRP A 38 -16.46 -11.94 14.14
C TRP A 38 -16.94 -13.17 14.90
N PRO A 39 -16.20 -13.67 15.89
CA PRO A 39 -16.74 -14.67 16.80
C PRO A 39 -17.94 -14.08 17.55
N ALA A 40 -19.08 -14.78 17.54
CA ALA A 40 -20.28 -14.39 18.28
C ALA A 40 -20.15 -14.74 19.78
N THR A 41 -19.37 -15.79 20.09
CA THR A 41 -19.22 -16.35 21.43
C THR A 41 -17.73 -16.52 21.79
N PRO A 42 -17.40 -16.71 23.09
CA PRO A 42 -16.04 -17.06 23.50
C PRO A 42 -15.52 -18.37 22.88
N SER A 43 -16.38 -19.37 22.69
CA SER A 43 -15.99 -20.66 22.09
C SER A 43 -15.64 -20.54 20.61
N GLU A 44 -16.27 -19.60 19.89
CA GLU A 44 -15.91 -19.32 18.50
C GLU A 44 -14.52 -18.68 18.35
N LYS A 45 -13.95 -18.06 19.40
CA LYS A 45 -12.64 -17.39 19.31
C LYS A 45 -11.48 -18.32 18.97
N SER A 46 -11.59 -19.61 19.32
CA SER A 46 -10.59 -20.63 18.99
C SER A 46 -10.87 -21.31 17.64
N LEU A 47 -12.01 -21.03 17.01
CA LEU A 47 -12.37 -21.56 15.70
C LEU A 47 -11.75 -20.71 14.59
N PRO A 48 -11.52 -21.31 13.40
CA PRO A 48 -11.10 -20.53 12.23
C PRO A 48 -12.24 -19.59 11.77
N PRO A 49 -11.92 -18.45 11.12
CA PRO A 49 -12.88 -17.41 10.82
C PRO A 49 -14.11 -17.83 10.01
N GLU A 50 -14.00 -18.89 9.20
CA GLU A 50 -15.07 -19.45 8.39
C GLU A 50 -16.21 -20.02 9.24
N ARG A 51 -15.95 -20.31 10.52
CA ARG A 51 -16.94 -20.83 11.49
C ARG A 51 -17.52 -19.76 12.40
N TRP A 52 -17.09 -18.51 12.27
CA TRP A 52 -17.62 -17.41 13.06
C TRP A 52 -19.02 -17.01 12.56
N THR A 53 -19.98 -16.90 13.47
CA THR A 53 -21.40 -16.75 13.11
C THR A 53 -21.87 -15.30 13.07
N LYS A 54 -21.20 -14.38 13.77
CA LYS A 54 -21.53 -12.94 13.71
C LYS A 54 -20.96 -12.33 12.44
N THR A 55 -21.83 -11.82 11.57
CA THR A 55 -21.43 -11.28 10.27
C THR A 55 -22.05 -9.92 9.96
N SER A 56 -21.45 -9.20 8.99
CA SER A 56 -21.99 -7.99 8.39
C SER A 56 -21.55 -7.95 6.93
N ALA A 57 -22.43 -7.55 6.03
CA ALA A 57 -22.11 -7.36 4.63
C ALA A 57 -22.78 -6.09 4.09
N GLY A 58 -22.21 -5.54 3.02
CA GLY A 58 -22.78 -4.39 2.34
C GLY A 58 -21.83 -3.73 1.35
N LEU A 59 -22.40 -2.96 0.43
CA LEU A 59 -21.65 -2.17 -0.52
C LEU A 59 -21.04 -0.94 0.17
N ARG A 60 -19.74 -0.72 -0.04
CA ARG A 60 -19.06 0.55 0.16
C ARG A 60 -19.02 1.26 -1.18
N ALA A 61 -20.05 2.05 -1.46
CA ALA A 61 -20.18 2.74 -2.73
C ALA A 61 -19.07 3.77 -2.88
N TYR A 62 -18.60 3.97 -4.12
CA TYR A 62 -17.73 5.08 -4.40
C TYR A 62 -18.54 6.39 -4.33
N PRO A 63 -18.07 7.41 -3.60
CA PRO A 63 -18.79 8.68 -3.49
C PRO A 63 -18.83 9.43 -4.83
N VAL A 64 -17.86 9.17 -5.70
CA VAL A 64 -17.74 9.70 -7.06
C VAL A 64 -17.42 8.51 -7.97
N ASP A 65 -18.03 8.48 -9.16
CA ASP A 65 -17.73 7.46 -10.17
C ASP A 65 -16.25 7.54 -10.56
N PRO A 66 -15.46 6.44 -10.42
CA PRO A 66 -14.06 6.42 -10.81
C PRO A 66 -13.85 6.53 -12.33
N GLY A 67 -14.90 6.34 -13.14
CA GLY A 67 -14.79 6.29 -14.59
C GLY A 67 -13.84 5.17 -15.04
N GLN A 68 -12.80 5.53 -15.78
CA GLN A 68 -11.76 4.59 -16.23
C GLN A 68 -10.55 4.53 -15.29
N GLN A 69 -10.52 5.32 -14.22
CA GLN A 69 -9.38 5.35 -13.30
C GLN A 69 -9.38 4.09 -12.42
N PRO A 70 -8.28 3.34 -12.34
CA PRO A 70 -8.20 2.19 -11.45
C PRO A 70 -8.27 2.64 -9.99
N VAL A 71 -9.15 2.00 -9.22
CA VAL A 71 -9.18 2.15 -7.75
C VAL A 71 -8.19 1.17 -7.16
N VAL A 72 -7.16 1.67 -6.48
CA VAL A 72 -6.19 0.82 -5.77
C VAL A 72 -6.58 0.70 -4.29
N GLU A 73 -6.14 -0.37 -3.63
CA GLU A 73 -6.22 -0.44 -2.17
C GLU A 73 -4.93 0.14 -1.54
N PRO A 74 -4.92 0.52 -0.25
CA PRO A 74 -3.81 1.27 0.34
C PRO A 74 -2.44 0.63 0.19
N THR A 75 -2.27 -0.69 0.36
CA THR A 75 -0.95 -1.30 0.14
C THR A 75 -0.57 -1.35 -1.34
N GLY A 76 -1.56 -1.45 -2.22
CA GLY A 76 -1.43 -1.35 -3.66
C GLY A 76 -0.94 0.01 -4.16
N LEU A 77 -1.15 1.08 -3.40
CA LEU A 77 -0.57 2.38 -3.68
C LEU A 77 0.96 2.32 -3.76
N LEU A 78 1.62 1.53 -2.89
CA LEU A 78 3.08 1.37 -2.93
C LEU A 78 3.54 0.74 -4.24
N TYR A 79 2.79 -0.26 -4.72
CA TYR A 79 3.08 -0.90 -6.00
C TYR A 79 2.88 0.06 -7.17
N ALA A 80 1.76 0.80 -7.19
CA ALA A 80 1.47 1.78 -8.22
C ALA A 80 2.56 2.87 -8.32
N ILE A 81 3.03 3.36 -7.18
CA ILE A 81 4.11 4.35 -7.12
C ILE A 81 5.43 3.76 -7.64
N SER A 82 5.80 2.56 -7.20
CA SER A 82 7.03 1.90 -7.65
C SER A 82 7.03 1.66 -9.17
N ALA A 83 5.88 1.34 -9.75
CA ALA A 83 5.72 1.10 -11.19
C ALA A 83 5.55 2.38 -12.03
N ALA A 84 5.20 3.51 -11.41
CA ALA A 84 4.97 4.77 -12.12
C ALA A 84 6.28 5.39 -12.64
N ALA A 85 6.19 6.11 -13.76
CA ALA A 85 7.30 6.86 -14.35
C ALA A 85 7.59 8.19 -13.63
N LEU A 86 7.71 8.16 -12.30
CA LEU A 86 8.05 9.31 -11.45
C LEU A 86 9.56 9.33 -11.21
N ASN A 87 10.29 10.25 -11.82
CA ASN A 87 11.76 10.23 -11.85
C ASN A 87 12.41 11.56 -11.46
N GLN A 88 11.78 12.70 -11.76
CA GLN A 88 12.36 14.02 -11.60
C GLN A 88 11.56 14.88 -10.62
N PRO A 89 12.20 15.77 -9.85
CA PRO A 89 11.48 16.72 -8.99
C PRO A 89 10.40 17.49 -9.76
N GLY A 90 9.21 17.55 -9.19
CA GLY A 90 8.02 18.14 -9.81
C GLY A 90 7.16 17.16 -10.60
N ASP A 91 7.62 15.94 -10.87
CA ASP A 91 6.74 14.89 -11.41
C ASP A 91 5.61 14.61 -10.42
N THR A 92 4.40 14.46 -10.94
CA THR A 92 3.20 14.19 -10.13
C THR A 92 2.40 13.02 -10.66
N LEU A 93 1.69 12.35 -9.76
CA LEU A 93 0.73 11.30 -10.07
C LEU A 93 -0.45 11.41 -9.10
N ASP A 94 -1.66 11.36 -9.61
CA ASP A 94 -2.88 11.26 -8.81
C ASP A 94 -3.43 9.82 -8.90
N VAL A 95 -3.62 9.18 -7.76
CA VAL A 95 -4.11 7.79 -7.65
C VAL A 95 -5.38 7.76 -6.83
N LEU A 96 -6.42 7.10 -7.34
CA LEU A 96 -7.65 6.88 -6.60
C LEU A 96 -7.50 5.68 -5.65
N VAL A 97 -7.49 5.94 -4.35
CA VAL A 97 -7.25 4.92 -3.32
C VAL A 97 -8.53 4.65 -2.55
N PHE A 98 -8.92 3.38 -2.47
CA PHE A 98 -10.01 2.95 -1.61
C PHE A 98 -9.58 2.97 -0.14
N ARG A 99 -10.31 3.72 0.65
CA ARG A 99 -10.19 3.80 2.10
C ARG A 99 -11.24 2.92 2.74
N ARG A 100 -11.30 2.93 4.07
CA ARG A 100 -12.19 2.04 4.84
C ARG A 100 -13.67 2.11 4.40
N ARG A 101 -14.15 3.24 3.90
CA ARG A 101 -15.57 3.46 3.57
C ARG A 101 -15.83 4.01 2.17
N ASP A 102 -14.86 4.67 1.55
CA ASP A 102 -14.99 5.46 0.34
C ASP A 102 -13.67 5.44 -0.46
N THR A 103 -13.54 6.30 -1.46
CA THR A 103 -12.31 6.53 -2.21
C THR A 103 -11.79 7.94 -1.99
N GLN A 104 -10.48 8.09 -2.05
CA GLN A 104 -9.78 9.37 -1.96
C GLN A 104 -8.72 9.45 -3.04
N THR A 105 -8.61 10.59 -3.71
CA THR A 105 -7.47 10.87 -4.57
C THR A 105 -6.25 11.16 -3.71
N VAL A 106 -5.17 10.42 -3.94
CA VAL A 106 -3.86 10.66 -3.33
C VAL A 106 -2.97 11.26 -4.39
N ARG A 107 -2.45 12.46 -4.11
CA ARG A 107 -1.40 13.09 -4.91
C ARG A 107 -0.04 12.65 -4.44
N ILE A 108 0.76 12.18 -5.37
CA ILE A 108 2.17 11.87 -5.20
C ILE A 108 2.97 12.92 -5.96
N GLU A 109 3.99 13.47 -5.32
CA GLU A 109 4.89 14.45 -5.94
C GLU A 109 6.34 14.09 -5.64
N VAL A 110 7.16 14.07 -6.69
CA VAL A 110 8.60 13.89 -6.55
C VAL A 110 9.23 15.17 -6.03
N GLN A 111 9.94 15.05 -4.93
CA GLN A 111 10.71 16.12 -4.30
C GLN A 111 12.19 16.01 -4.67
N SER A 112 12.97 17.03 -4.32
CA SER A 112 14.44 16.96 -4.43
C SER A 112 14.97 15.69 -3.75
N PRO A 113 15.88 14.92 -4.40
CA PRO A 113 16.43 13.69 -3.85
C PRO A 113 17.06 13.90 -2.47
N ARG A 114 17.12 12.82 -1.70
CA ARG A 114 17.74 12.84 -0.36
C ARG A 114 18.73 11.70 -0.21
N GLU A 115 19.96 12.03 0.19
CA GLU A 115 20.93 11.02 0.61
C GLU A 115 20.43 10.34 1.89
N VAL A 116 20.38 9.00 1.87
CA VAL A 116 20.09 8.20 3.06
C VAL A 116 21.03 7.02 3.20
N THR A 117 21.40 6.72 4.44
CA THR A 117 22.09 5.48 4.78
C THR A 117 21.09 4.33 4.83
N VAL A 118 21.40 3.25 4.12
CA VAL A 118 20.58 2.04 4.07
C VAL A 118 21.34 0.85 4.66
N ARG A 119 20.58 -0.07 5.26
CA ARG A 119 21.03 -1.40 5.65
C ARG A 119 19.84 -2.36 5.56
N TYR A 120 19.87 -3.27 4.60
CA TYR A 120 18.83 -4.28 4.44
C TYR A 120 19.38 -5.55 3.81
N ASP A 121 18.65 -6.64 3.97
CA ASP A 121 19.01 -7.96 3.48
C ASP A 121 18.29 -8.27 2.16
N GLU A 122 19.04 -8.56 1.10
CA GLU A 122 18.49 -9.03 -0.17
C GLU A 122 18.44 -10.56 -0.18
N LEU A 123 17.22 -11.10 -0.14
CA LEU A 123 16.93 -12.53 -0.08
C LEU A 123 16.92 -13.09 -1.51
N ARG A 124 17.96 -13.81 -1.90
CA ARG A 124 18.01 -14.48 -3.19
C ARG A 124 16.99 -15.62 -3.30
N PRO A 125 16.45 -15.89 -4.50
CA PRO A 125 15.57 -17.03 -4.73
C PRO A 125 16.22 -18.36 -4.33
N PRO A 126 15.45 -19.32 -3.80
CA PRO A 126 15.95 -20.68 -3.60
C PRO A 126 16.48 -21.26 -4.91
N GLY A 127 17.68 -21.84 -4.90
CA GLY A 127 18.28 -22.51 -6.06
C GLY A 127 19.28 -21.69 -6.88
N THR A 128 19.42 -20.38 -6.67
CA THR A 128 20.42 -19.52 -7.36
C THR A 128 21.75 -19.36 -6.59
N GLY A 129 22.07 -20.34 -5.74
CA GLY A 129 23.14 -20.28 -4.74
C GLY A 129 22.64 -19.86 -3.35
N GLN A 130 23.37 -20.25 -2.30
CA GLN A 130 23.06 -19.85 -0.93
C GLN A 130 23.43 -18.38 -0.70
N GLY A 131 22.51 -17.63 -0.08
CA GLY A 131 22.88 -16.46 0.71
C GLY A 131 22.01 -15.23 0.48
N THR A 132 21.48 -14.76 1.59
CA THR A 132 21.15 -13.35 1.86
C THR A 132 22.36 -12.48 1.53
N VAL A 133 22.17 -11.43 0.73
CA VAL A 133 23.21 -10.41 0.49
C VAL A 133 22.83 -9.17 1.28
N GLN A 134 23.67 -8.76 2.22
CA GLN A 134 23.42 -7.51 2.95
C GLN A 134 23.81 -6.31 2.07
N ARG A 135 22.87 -5.39 1.88
CA ARG A 135 23.06 -4.10 1.22
C ARG A 135 23.29 -3.04 2.28
N THR A 136 24.43 -2.36 2.23
CA THR A 136 24.78 -1.22 3.09
C THR A 136 25.38 -0.10 2.27
N GLY A 137 25.17 1.14 2.69
CA GLY A 137 25.80 2.31 2.06
C GLY A 137 24.90 3.53 2.04
N LYS A 138 25.29 4.53 1.25
CA LYS A 138 24.54 5.76 1.01
C LYS A 138 23.87 5.69 -0.36
N VAL A 139 22.61 6.11 -0.43
CA VAL A 139 21.81 6.14 -1.66
C VAL A 139 21.18 7.52 -1.80
N GLN A 140 21.25 8.10 -2.99
CA GLN A 140 20.44 9.27 -3.36
C GLN A 140 19.02 8.81 -3.64
N ALA A 141 18.20 8.73 -2.59
CA ALA A 141 16.85 8.17 -2.69
C ALA A 141 15.92 9.12 -3.47
N LEU A 142 15.05 8.51 -4.28
CA LEU A 142 13.91 9.21 -4.84
C LEU A 142 12.95 9.54 -3.69
N ARG A 143 12.71 10.82 -3.48
CA ARG A 143 11.89 11.33 -2.38
C ARG A 143 10.52 11.69 -2.89
N LEU A 144 9.48 11.11 -2.29
CA LEU A 144 8.10 11.30 -2.69
C LEU A 144 7.29 11.83 -1.50
N SER A 145 6.52 12.90 -1.72
CA SER A 145 5.46 13.31 -0.80
C SER A 145 4.15 12.64 -1.24
N LEU A 146 3.38 12.13 -0.28
CA LEU A 146 2.07 11.54 -0.51
C LEU A 146 1.04 12.32 0.32
N GLN A 147 0.02 12.84 -0.34
CA GLN A 147 -1.03 13.64 0.28
C GLN A 147 -2.41 13.21 -0.19
N GLY A 148 -3.29 12.87 0.75
CA GLY A 148 -4.71 12.69 0.47
C GLY A 148 -5.37 14.03 0.16
N LEU A 149 -6.13 14.10 -0.92
CA LEU A 149 -6.94 15.26 -1.28
C LEU A 149 -8.32 15.17 -0.59
N PRO A 150 -8.97 16.30 -0.28
CA PRO A 150 -10.31 16.29 0.31
C PRO A 150 -11.30 15.51 -0.55
N VAL A 151 -12.17 14.74 0.10
CA VAL A 151 -13.27 14.01 -0.56
C VAL A 151 -14.51 14.91 -0.56
N PRO A 152 -15.15 15.18 -1.71
CA PRO A 152 -16.40 15.96 -1.75
C PRO A 152 -17.47 15.35 -0.83
N GLY A 153 -18.03 16.17 0.06
CA GLY A 153 -19.03 15.73 1.05
C GLY A 153 -18.47 14.82 2.15
N GLY A 154 -17.16 14.61 2.20
CA GLY A 154 -16.47 13.87 3.25
C GLY A 154 -16.18 14.73 4.49
N ASP A 155 -15.90 14.07 5.60
CA ASP A 155 -15.44 14.73 6.82
C ASP A 155 -14.02 15.31 6.59
N PRO A 156 -13.80 16.62 6.79
CA PRO A 156 -12.47 17.23 6.69
C PRO A 156 -11.44 16.59 7.64
N GLU A 157 -11.86 16.06 8.79
CA GLU A 157 -10.96 15.36 9.72
C GLU A 157 -10.53 13.98 9.21
N ASP A 158 -11.31 13.39 8.29
CA ASP A 158 -10.96 12.16 7.58
C ASP A 158 -10.13 12.44 6.32
N ALA A 159 -9.68 13.67 6.03
CA ALA A 159 -8.91 13.99 4.83
C ALA A 159 -7.48 13.41 4.85
N ASP A 160 -6.97 12.99 6.01
CA ASP A 160 -5.64 12.42 6.09
C ASP A 160 -5.55 11.04 5.42
N LEU A 161 -4.57 10.88 4.53
CA LEU A 161 -4.19 9.57 4.01
C LEU A 161 -3.68 8.69 5.16
N GLU A 162 -4.23 7.48 5.29
CA GLU A 162 -3.68 6.45 6.18
C GLU A 162 -3.03 5.32 5.38
N LEU A 163 -1.76 5.05 5.66
CA LEU A 163 -1.01 3.94 5.07
C LEU A 163 -0.16 3.24 6.13
N LEU A 164 -0.38 1.94 6.32
CA LEU A 164 0.32 1.13 7.34
C LEU A 164 0.26 1.75 8.76
N GLY A 165 -0.86 2.40 9.09
CA GLY A 165 -1.08 3.07 10.38
C GLY A 165 -0.44 4.47 10.51
N LEU A 166 0.30 4.92 9.49
CA LEU A 166 0.83 6.29 9.40
C LEU A 166 -0.20 7.21 8.77
N ARG A 167 -0.26 8.46 9.25
CA ARG A 167 -1.22 9.49 8.82
C ARG A 167 -0.56 10.84 8.53
N GLY A 168 -1.35 11.73 7.95
CA GLY A 168 -0.99 13.10 7.61
C GLY A 168 -0.19 13.18 6.30
N ARG A 169 0.74 14.13 6.21
CA ARG A 169 1.70 14.18 5.10
C ARG A 169 2.68 13.02 5.25
N LEU A 170 2.60 12.06 4.34
CA LEU A 170 3.50 10.91 4.30
C LEU A 170 4.68 11.20 3.38
N GLU A 171 5.82 10.60 3.68
CA GLU A 171 7.01 10.67 2.85
C GLU A 171 7.51 9.26 2.56
N LEU A 172 7.68 8.93 1.28
CA LEU A 172 8.19 7.66 0.81
C LEU A 172 9.55 7.87 0.15
N LEU A 173 10.52 7.06 0.53
CA LEU A 173 11.81 6.98 -0.15
C LEU A 173 11.90 5.70 -0.95
N LEU A 174 12.24 5.82 -2.23
CA LEU A 174 12.54 4.68 -3.08
C LEU A 174 14.02 4.65 -3.46
N GLU A 175 14.56 3.45 -3.59
CA GLU A 175 15.85 3.26 -4.26
C GLU A 175 15.66 3.48 -5.77
N PRO A 176 16.41 4.39 -6.43
CA PRO A 176 16.12 4.78 -7.81
C PRO A 176 16.14 3.64 -8.83
N ALA A 177 17.08 2.69 -8.72
CA ALA A 177 17.27 1.67 -9.74
C ALA A 177 16.22 0.54 -9.68
N THR A 178 15.89 0.09 -8.47
CA THR A 178 15.00 -1.04 -8.19
C THR A 178 13.59 -0.60 -7.85
N ARG A 179 13.38 0.68 -7.55
CA ARG A 179 12.12 1.25 -7.05
C ARG A 179 11.67 0.64 -5.71
N ALA A 180 12.59 -0.02 -4.99
CA ALA A 180 12.32 -0.64 -3.71
C ALA A 180 11.99 0.43 -2.65
N PRO A 181 10.89 0.29 -1.88
CA PRO A 181 10.62 1.15 -0.75
C PRO A 181 11.70 1.03 0.32
N LEU A 182 12.48 2.09 0.52
CA LEU A 182 13.53 2.15 1.54
C LEU A 182 12.98 2.61 2.89
N GLN A 183 12.13 3.64 2.88
CA GLN A 183 11.54 4.23 4.08
C GLN A 183 10.14 4.77 3.80
N LEU A 184 9.25 4.64 4.77
CA LEU A 184 7.96 5.32 4.80
C LEU A 184 7.82 6.06 6.13
N SER A 185 7.62 7.37 6.07
CA SER A 185 7.53 8.24 7.24
C SER A 185 6.16 8.92 7.31
N GLY A 186 5.66 9.12 8.53
CA GLY A 186 4.40 9.82 8.80
C GLY A 186 4.15 9.95 10.30
N LYS A 187 2.89 10.19 10.70
CA LYS A 187 2.52 10.29 12.11
C LYS A 187 1.63 9.12 12.56
N VAL A 188 1.83 8.66 13.79
CA VAL A 188 0.92 7.75 14.51
C VAL A 188 0.29 8.52 15.67
N LYS A 189 -1.02 8.39 15.89
CA LYS A 189 -1.79 9.20 16.84
C LYS A 189 -1.18 9.26 18.26
N VAL A 190 -0.59 8.17 18.73
CA VAL A 190 -0.07 8.04 20.10
C VAL A 190 1.42 8.39 20.19
N VAL A 191 2.20 8.13 19.15
CA VAL A 191 3.68 8.16 19.20
C VAL A 191 4.27 9.35 18.45
N GLY A 192 3.46 10.08 17.67
CA GLY A 192 3.94 11.19 16.85
C GLY A 192 4.65 10.69 15.60
N ALA A 193 5.82 11.24 15.29
CA ALA A 193 6.56 10.91 14.07
C ALA A 193 7.12 9.48 14.10
N VAL A 194 6.86 8.71 13.05
CA VAL A 194 7.33 7.32 12.90
C VAL A 194 7.89 7.13 11.49
N THR A 195 9.00 6.41 11.39
CA THR A 195 9.60 5.97 10.11
C THR A 195 9.71 4.45 10.10
N LEU A 196 9.05 3.82 9.13
CA LEU A 196 9.24 2.42 8.78
C LEU A 196 10.43 2.31 7.83
N ARG A 197 11.30 1.31 8.02
CA ARG A 197 12.51 1.10 7.21
C ARG A 197 12.54 -0.32 6.64
N LEU A 198 13.03 -0.44 5.41
CA LEU A 198 13.28 -1.74 4.80
C LEU A 198 14.34 -2.50 5.59
N THR A 199 14.02 -3.72 6.00
CA THR A 199 14.96 -4.64 6.66
C THR A 199 15.36 -5.78 5.75
N ALA A 200 14.45 -6.26 4.90
CA ALA A 200 14.73 -7.28 3.91
C ALA A 200 13.85 -7.12 2.65
N LEU A 201 14.41 -7.48 1.50
CA LEU A 201 13.75 -7.49 0.20
C LEU A 201 14.00 -8.84 -0.48
N ARG A 202 12.97 -9.39 -1.13
CA ARG A 202 13.14 -10.47 -2.09
C ARG A 202 12.88 -9.93 -3.49
N PRO A 203 13.90 -9.77 -4.34
CA PRO A 203 13.70 -9.37 -5.73
C PRO A 203 12.84 -10.41 -6.45
N GLN A 204 11.85 -9.98 -7.24
CA GLN A 204 11.31 -10.86 -8.27
C GLN A 204 12.32 -10.94 -9.40
N GLN A 205 12.53 -12.15 -9.96
CA GLN A 205 13.37 -12.29 -11.14
C GLN A 205 12.75 -11.47 -12.27
N GLN A 206 13.47 -10.47 -12.76
CA GLN A 206 13.15 -9.87 -14.04
C GLN A 206 13.32 -10.99 -15.07
N GLY A 207 12.26 -11.33 -15.81
CA GLY A 207 12.37 -12.21 -16.97
C GLY A 207 13.43 -11.68 -17.94
N PRO A 208 14.02 -12.52 -18.80
CA PRO A 208 15.09 -12.11 -19.69
C PRO A 208 14.66 -10.85 -20.45
N GLN A 209 15.44 -9.78 -20.31
CA GLN A 209 15.33 -8.62 -21.20
C GLN A 209 15.49 -9.15 -22.62
N GLN A 210 14.43 -9.11 -23.43
CA GLN A 210 14.57 -9.40 -24.84
C GLN A 210 15.55 -8.37 -25.41
N PRO A 211 16.69 -8.79 -25.97
CA PRO A 211 17.59 -7.86 -26.63
C PRO A 211 16.82 -7.24 -27.80
N GLY A 212 16.86 -5.92 -27.88
CA GLY A 212 16.09 -5.13 -28.84
C GLY A 212 16.23 -5.66 -30.26
N ALA A 213 15.09 -5.80 -30.93
CA ALA A 213 15.04 -5.92 -32.37
C ALA A 213 15.65 -4.64 -32.98
N ARG A 214 16.77 -4.83 -33.69
CA ARG A 214 17.31 -3.84 -34.62
C ARG A 214 16.46 -3.82 -35.88
#